data_AF-A0A417XTK6-F1
#
_entry.id   AF-A0A417XTK6-F1
#
_cell.length_a   1.000
_cell.length_b   1.000
_cell.length_c   1.000
_cell.angle_alpha   90.00
_cell.angle_beta   90.00
_cell.angle_gamma   90.00
#
_symmetry.space_group_name_H-M   'P 1'
#
loop_
_entity.id
_entity.type
_entity.pdbx_description
1 polymer ?
#
loop_
_entity_poly.entity_id
_entity_poly.type
_entity_poly.pdbx_seq_one_letter_code
_entity_poly.pdbx_strand_id
1 'polypeptide(L)'
;MGTEAQCRNAVIERTHHMTVSELLSGPLAGMKVVDADTHITEPPDMWTSRVAKKDQDRVPRKVRGEDGKDIWYYAGDAIFASPAGAAAVIRKDGKKQSFWDWNIEAGMQWDEVDEGAYDIPTRLQRMDEMSIHAQIVYPNVAGFGANKLAKIPDPSLARLIAETYNTAMSEMQEESGLRLFGMALLPFWDLDAAIAEVERCAALGIRGITMCSEPHAGGLPSLLDPHWNPLWETLTDTGLVVNFHVGASEFGMEAYFKSAWDGQSQWRRSLVGATMIELHNAKILANLLTADLFDRYPDIRWVSVESGIGWIPYVLERLEYQMLEAGNEEHLGKSPTQKFRDHMYSCFWFEETAPSRLLDRIGFDNVLFETDYPHPTCLYPSAVEHGIKVLESWGPDVTRKVMSENSIKLYNLPF
;
A
#
# COMPACT_ATOMS: atom_id res chain seq x y z
N MET A 1 27.94 -20.39 -29.27
CA MET A 1 27.80 -19.95 -27.86
C MET A 1 28.32 -18.53 -27.74
N GLY A 2 27.46 -17.56 -28.02
CA GLY A 2 27.80 -16.15 -27.99
C GLY A 2 26.77 -15.39 -28.80
N THR A 3 25.66 -14.99 -28.16
CA THR A 3 24.70 -13.98 -28.67
C THR A 3 23.56 -13.58 -27.70
N GLU A 4 23.47 -14.06 -26.46
CA GLU A 4 22.49 -13.49 -25.50
C GLU A 4 23.11 -12.44 -24.55
N ALA A 5 24.39 -12.58 -24.20
CA ALA A 5 25.09 -11.60 -23.34
C ALA A 5 25.42 -10.29 -24.06
N GLN A 6 25.60 -10.32 -25.39
CA GLN A 6 25.90 -9.13 -26.19
C GLN A 6 24.66 -8.28 -26.52
N CYS A 7 23.45 -8.86 -26.50
CA CYS A 7 22.21 -8.11 -26.63
C CYS A 7 21.76 -7.44 -25.31
N ARG A 8 22.24 -7.90 -24.15
CA ARG A 8 21.93 -7.25 -22.85
C ARG A 8 22.70 -5.95 -22.61
N ASN A 9 23.84 -5.75 -23.27
CA ASN A 9 24.71 -4.59 -23.06
C ASN A 9 24.69 -3.55 -24.21
N ALA A 10 23.85 -3.73 -25.23
CA ALA A 10 23.86 -2.87 -26.44
C ALA A 10 22.65 -1.91 -26.57
N VAL A 11 21.89 -1.69 -25.49
CA VAL A 11 20.86 -0.63 -25.43
C VAL A 11 21.21 0.47 -24.41
N ILE A 12 22.35 0.34 -23.72
CA ILE A 12 22.84 1.29 -22.72
C ILE A 12 24.10 1.98 -23.25
N GLU A 13 24.04 2.59 -24.44
CA GLU A 13 25.05 3.59 -24.82
C GLU A 13 24.41 4.71 -25.65
N ARG A 14 24.42 5.91 -25.04
CA ARG A 14 24.19 7.24 -25.64
C ARG A 14 22.74 7.65 -25.93
N THR A 15 21.92 7.68 -24.89
CA THR A 15 21.04 8.84 -24.66
C THR A 15 21.53 9.54 -23.40
N HIS A 16 21.52 10.87 -23.39
CA HIS A 16 21.78 11.63 -22.16
C HIS A 16 20.62 11.30 -21.22
N HIS A 17 20.80 10.33 -20.31
CA HIS A 17 19.83 10.08 -19.26
C HIS A 17 19.87 11.28 -18.32
N MET A 18 18.81 12.09 -18.35
CA MET A 18 18.65 13.18 -17.40
C MET A 18 18.54 12.60 -15.99
N THR A 19 19.26 13.19 -15.05
CA THR A 19 19.12 12.90 -13.62
C THR A 19 17.72 13.31 -13.12
N VAL A 20 17.23 12.71 -12.04
CA VAL A 20 15.97 13.15 -11.38
C VAL A 20 15.98 14.67 -11.12
N SER A 21 17.11 15.23 -10.69
CA SER A 21 17.25 16.68 -10.46
C SER A 21 17.04 17.52 -11.72
N GLU A 22 17.54 17.05 -12.87
CA GLU A 22 17.30 17.69 -14.16
C GLU A 22 15.85 17.54 -14.62
N LEU A 23 15.23 16.39 -14.36
CA LEU A 23 13.80 16.15 -14.66
C LEU A 23 12.87 17.02 -13.80
N LEU A 24 13.25 17.28 -12.54
CA LEU A 24 12.54 18.15 -11.61
C LEU A 24 12.92 19.64 -11.77
N SER A 25 13.51 20.01 -12.91
CA SER A 25 13.82 21.40 -13.25
C SER A 25 12.76 22.00 -14.20
N GLY A 26 12.92 23.29 -14.54
CA GLY A 26 12.06 23.95 -15.53
C GLY A 26 10.56 23.87 -15.18
N PRO A 27 9.69 23.32 -16.06
CA PRO A 27 8.25 23.22 -15.81
C PRO A 27 7.84 22.36 -14.61
N LEU A 28 8.72 21.52 -14.07
CA LEU A 28 8.48 20.70 -12.87
C LEU A 28 9.24 21.23 -11.63
N ALA A 29 9.95 22.36 -11.75
CA ALA A 29 10.66 22.98 -10.63
C ALA A 29 9.74 23.20 -9.42
N GLY A 30 10.25 22.87 -8.24
CA GLY A 30 9.55 23.02 -6.96
C GLY A 30 8.44 21.99 -6.69
N MET A 31 8.23 21.01 -7.57
CA MET A 31 7.30 19.91 -7.31
C MET A 31 7.77 19.09 -6.12
N LYS A 32 6.86 18.84 -5.17
CA LYS A 32 7.10 17.98 -4.00
C LYS A 32 6.57 16.59 -4.30
N VAL A 33 7.42 15.69 -4.81
CA VAL A 33 6.98 14.33 -5.12
C VAL A 33 6.45 13.65 -3.85
N VAL A 34 5.23 13.14 -3.92
CA VAL A 34 4.59 12.39 -2.82
C VAL A 34 4.37 10.96 -3.28
N ASP A 35 4.98 10.04 -2.55
CA ASP A 35 4.81 8.60 -2.72
C ASP A 35 3.58 8.13 -1.95
N ALA A 36 2.55 7.66 -2.64
CA ALA A 36 1.30 7.23 -2.03
C ALA A 36 1.34 5.81 -1.47
N ASP A 37 2.41 5.05 -1.71
CA ASP A 37 2.61 3.72 -1.13
C ASP A 37 4.09 3.38 -0.94
N THR A 38 4.45 3.25 0.33
CA THR A 38 5.69 2.66 0.77
C THR A 38 5.44 1.87 2.05
N HIS A 39 6.35 0.97 2.40
CA HIS A 39 6.28 0.20 3.63
C HIS A 39 7.42 0.53 4.57
N ILE A 40 7.12 0.46 5.87
CA ILE A 40 8.12 0.36 6.92
C ILE A 40 8.19 -1.09 7.38
N THR A 41 9.39 -1.64 7.46
CA THR A 41 9.63 -2.86 8.22
C THR A 41 9.59 -2.50 9.70
N GLU A 42 8.59 -2.99 10.43
CA GLU A 42 8.39 -2.62 11.83
C GLU A 42 9.66 -2.89 12.66
N PRO A 43 10.24 -1.88 13.33
CA PRO A 43 11.47 -2.08 14.09
C PRO A 43 11.32 -3.17 15.16
N PRO A 44 12.40 -3.92 15.48
CA PRO A 44 12.33 -5.09 16.36
C PRO A 44 11.69 -4.88 17.73
N ASP A 45 11.79 -3.65 18.25
CA ASP A 45 11.28 -3.22 19.55
C ASP A 45 10.06 -2.29 19.46
N MET A 46 9.44 -2.13 18.28
CA MET A 46 8.29 -1.23 18.06
C MET A 46 7.23 -1.41 19.15
N TRP A 47 6.82 -2.66 19.40
CA TRP A 47 5.81 -2.94 20.41
C TRP A 47 6.36 -2.99 21.83
N THR A 48 7.48 -3.68 22.05
CA THR A 48 8.01 -3.95 23.40
C THR A 48 8.45 -2.66 24.12
N SER A 49 8.89 -1.65 23.37
CA SER A 49 9.26 -0.33 23.91
C SER A 49 8.06 0.54 24.32
N ARG A 50 6.85 0.23 23.84
CA ARG A 50 5.64 1.06 24.00
C ARG A 50 4.57 0.46 24.90
N VAL A 51 4.77 -0.75 25.42
CA VAL A 51 3.83 -1.40 26.34
C VAL A 51 4.37 -1.50 27.76
N ALA A 52 3.46 -1.68 28.72
CA ALA A 52 3.83 -1.93 30.11
C ALA A 52 4.68 -3.20 30.23
N LYS A 53 5.59 -3.24 31.21
CA LYS A 53 6.50 -4.37 31.45
C LYS A 53 5.79 -5.73 31.51
N LYS A 54 4.57 -5.79 32.03
CA LYS A 54 3.75 -7.02 32.13
C LYS A 54 3.28 -7.56 30.77
N ASP A 55 3.25 -6.71 29.75
CA ASP A 55 2.73 -7.02 28.41
C ASP A 55 3.86 -7.20 27.37
N GLN A 56 5.12 -6.92 27.73
CA GLN A 56 6.28 -7.02 26.82
C GLN A 56 6.47 -8.44 26.26
N ASP A 57 6.17 -9.48 27.03
CA ASP A 57 6.25 -10.88 26.56
C ASP A 57 5.02 -11.32 25.75
N ARG A 58 3.98 -10.47 25.68
CA ARG A 58 2.72 -10.77 24.99
C ARG A 58 2.68 -10.18 23.58
N VAL A 59 3.30 -9.02 23.37
CA VAL A 59 3.32 -8.32 22.07
C VAL A 59 4.37 -8.88 21.11
N PRO A 60 4.30 -8.55 19.80
CA PRO A 60 5.27 -9.03 18.83
C PRO A 60 6.70 -8.61 19.18
N ARG A 61 7.61 -9.58 19.12
CA ARG A 61 9.04 -9.40 19.31
C ARG A 61 9.81 -10.22 18.27
N LYS A 62 10.86 -9.64 17.72
CA LYS A 62 11.76 -10.34 16.82
C LYS A 62 12.77 -11.15 17.61
N VAL A 63 12.99 -12.41 17.23
CA VAL A 63 14.00 -13.30 17.81
C VAL A 63 14.81 -13.93 16.68
N ARG A 64 16.13 -13.94 16.82
CA ARG A 64 17.05 -14.67 15.93
C ARG A 64 17.17 -16.10 16.42
N GLY A 65 16.72 -17.06 15.62
CA GLY A 65 16.82 -18.49 15.91
C GLY A 65 18.25 -19.03 15.80
N GLU A 66 18.47 -20.24 16.33
CA GLU A 66 19.77 -20.94 16.24
C GLU A 66 20.19 -21.25 14.79
N ASP A 67 19.23 -21.36 13.87
CA ASP A 67 19.44 -21.54 12.44
C ASP A 67 19.81 -20.22 11.71
N GLY A 68 19.94 -19.12 12.47
CA GLY A 68 20.28 -17.81 11.95
C GLY A 68 19.12 -17.07 11.29
N LYS A 69 17.88 -17.58 11.35
CA LYS A 69 16.71 -16.87 10.80
C LYS A 69 16.05 -15.98 11.85
N ASP A 70 15.63 -14.79 11.45
CA ASP A 70 14.74 -13.99 12.27
C ASP A 70 13.30 -14.55 12.20
N ILE A 71 12.60 -14.60 13.33
CA ILE A 71 11.18 -14.92 13.46
C ILE A 71 10.51 -13.91 14.39
N TRP A 72 9.27 -13.49 14.08
CA TRP A 72 8.46 -12.70 14.99
C TRP A 72 7.61 -13.62 15.85
N TYR A 73 7.70 -13.46 17.17
CA TYR A 73 6.90 -14.19 18.14
C TYR A 73 5.98 -13.25 18.91
N TYR A 74 4.87 -13.77 19.42
CA TYR A 74 3.95 -13.08 20.33
C TYR A 74 3.40 -14.08 21.36
N ALA A 75 2.78 -13.59 22.44
CA ALA A 75 2.17 -14.41 23.49
C ALA A 75 3.06 -15.58 23.95
N GLY A 76 4.33 -15.30 24.28
CA GLY A 76 5.36 -16.30 24.51
C GLY A 76 6.06 -16.72 23.21
N ASP A 77 5.71 -17.91 22.71
CA ASP A 77 6.38 -18.58 21.58
C ASP A 77 5.43 -18.81 20.37
N ALA A 78 4.27 -18.16 20.35
CA ALA A 78 3.39 -18.22 19.18
C ALA A 78 4.01 -17.43 18.02
N ILE A 79 4.02 -18.00 16.81
CA ILE A 79 4.59 -17.34 15.64
C ILE A 79 3.65 -16.23 15.17
N PHE A 80 4.14 -15.00 15.15
CA PHE A 80 3.46 -13.84 14.60
C PHE A 80 3.72 -13.71 13.09
N ALA A 81 4.97 -13.90 12.66
CA ALA A 81 5.37 -13.93 11.25
C ALA A 81 6.66 -14.73 11.04
N SER A 82 6.70 -15.58 10.00
CA SER A 82 7.85 -16.42 9.63
C SER A 82 7.89 -16.68 8.10
N PRO A 83 9.06 -16.57 7.45
CA PRO A 83 10.30 -16.01 7.99
C PRO A 83 10.11 -14.52 8.33
N ALA A 84 10.74 -14.04 9.42
CA ALA A 84 10.78 -12.61 9.71
C ALA A 84 11.94 -11.92 9.01
N GLY A 85 12.17 -12.28 7.74
CA GLY A 85 12.99 -11.44 6.87
C GLY A 85 12.48 -10.01 6.91
N ALA A 86 13.31 -9.02 6.58
CA ALA A 86 12.94 -7.62 6.77
C ALA A 86 11.83 -7.14 5.79
N ALA A 87 11.11 -8.02 5.10
CA ALA A 87 10.13 -7.69 4.05
C ALA A 87 10.66 -6.64 3.05
N ALA A 88 11.98 -6.69 2.79
CA ALA A 88 12.71 -5.70 2.03
C ALA A 88 13.73 -6.40 1.14
N VAL A 89 13.96 -5.83 -0.04
CA VAL A 89 14.98 -6.33 -0.98
C VAL A 89 16.11 -5.35 -1.24
N ILE A 90 16.11 -4.20 -0.56
CA ILE A 90 17.17 -3.21 -0.72
C ILE A 90 18.31 -3.56 0.24
N ARG A 91 19.49 -3.80 -0.32
CA ARG A 91 20.71 -4.14 0.42
C ARG A 91 21.40 -2.89 0.94
N LYS A 92 22.19 -3.03 2.02
CA LYS A 92 23.03 -1.95 2.58
C LYS A 92 24.00 -1.29 1.59
N ASP A 93 24.38 -2.00 0.53
CA ASP A 93 25.23 -1.46 -0.54
C ASP A 93 24.43 -0.61 -1.57
N GLY A 94 23.17 -0.31 -1.27
CA GLY A 94 22.28 0.50 -2.10
C GLY A 94 21.76 -0.22 -3.34
N LYS A 95 21.85 -1.56 -3.40
CA LYS A 95 21.35 -2.35 -4.53
C LYS A 95 20.08 -3.09 -4.17
N LYS A 96 19.13 -3.07 -5.11
CA LYS A 96 17.97 -3.95 -5.05
C LYS A 96 18.39 -5.39 -5.38
N GLN A 97 18.08 -6.33 -4.50
CA GLN A 97 18.14 -7.75 -4.80
C GLN A 97 17.02 -8.09 -5.77
N SER A 98 17.36 -8.77 -6.86
CA SER A 98 16.37 -9.18 -7.82
C SER A 98 15.45 -10.23 -7.20
N PHE A 99 14.18 -10.24 -7.59
CA PHE A 99 13.24 -11.29 -7.17
C PHE A 99 13.75 -12.70 -7.53
N TRP A 100 14.60 -12.82 -8.56
CA TRP A 100 15.20 -14.08 -8.99
C TRP A 100 16.20 -14.66 -7.98
N ASP A 101 16.91 -13.78 -7.29
CA ASP A 101 17.90 -14.16 -6.29
C ASP A 101 17.28 -14.15 -4.88
N TRP A 102 16.03 -13.71 -4.75
CA TRP A 102 15.32 -13.61 -3.48
C TRP A 102 14.78 -14.98 -3.06
N ASN A 103 15.23 -15.46 -1.91
CA ASN A 103 14.67 -16.66 -1.31
C ASN A 103 13.43 -16.29 -0.49
N ILE A 104 12.24 -16.47 -1.08
CA ILE A 104 10.95 -16.17 -0.45
C ILE A 104 10.73 -16.94 0.87
N GLU A 105 11.38 -18.10 1.06
CA GLU A 105 11.25 -18.92 2.27
C GLU A 105 12.21 -18.50 3.41
N ALA A 106 13.23 -17.70 3.11
CA ALA A 106 14.19 -17.19 4.09
C ALA A 106 14.11 -15.66 4.29
N GLY A 107 13.63 -14.94 3.27
CA GLY A 107 13.73 -13.48 3.17
C GLY A 107 15.18 -12.99 3.12
N MET A 108 15.36 -11.68 2.99
CA MET A 108 16.65 -11.06 3.31
C MET A 108 16.80 -10.94 4.82
N GLN A 109 18.01 -11.21 5.32
CA GLN A 109 18.29 -11.05 6.73
C GLN A 109 18.46 -9.56 7.08
N TRP A 110 18.06 -9.19 8.30
CA TRP A 110 18.08 -7.79 8.76
C TRP A 110 19.46 -7.12 8.70
N ASP A 111 20.53 -7.92 8.83
CA ASP A 111 21.92 -7.47 8.74
C ASP A 111 22.38 -7.17 7.30
N GLU A 112 21.62 -7.61 6.30
CA GLU A 112 21.89 -7.40 4.88
C GLU A 112 21.07 -6.25 4.28
N VAL A 113 19.96 -5.91 4.91
CA VAL A 113 18.97 -4.94 4.44
C VAL A 113 19.40 -3.52 4.80
N ASP A 114 19.20 -2.60 3.86
CA ASP A 114 19.40 -1.17 4.06
C ASP A 114 18.56 -0.67 5.22
N GLU A 115 19.18 0.06 6.15
CA GLU A 115 18.52 0.56 7.34
C GLU A 115 17.30 1.44 7.02
N GLY A 116 17.25 2.08 5.84
CA GLY A 116 16.09 2.86 5.40
C GLY A 116 14.77 2.08 5.37
N ALA A 117 14.79 0.73 5.37
CA ALA A 117 13.58 -0.07 5.53
C ALA A 117 12.90 0.10 6.90
N TYR A 118 13.64 0.38 7.97
CA TYR A 118 13.14 0.40 9.36
C TYR A 118 13.64 1.58 10.23
N ASP A 119 14.67 2.29 9.81
CA ASP A 119 15.27 3.43 10.52
C ASP A 119 14.84 4.75 9.87
N ILE A 120 14.23 5.65 10.65
CA ILE A 120 13.63 6.90 10.15
C ILE A 120 14.70 7.87 9.62
N PRO A 121 15.81 8.16 10.33
CA PRO A 121 16.86 9.03 9.80
C PRO A 121 17.43 8.52 8.47
N THR A 122 17.73 7.22 8.37
CA THR A 122 18.24 6.63 7.12
C THR A 122 17.17 6.67 6.03
N ARG A 123 15.90 6.43 6.36
CA ARG A 123 14.78 6.56 5.43
C ARG A 123 14.71 7.96 4.81
N LEU A 124 14.82 9.02 5.62
CA LEU A 124 14.80 10.40 5.11
C LEU A 124 15.96 10.67 4.15
N GLN A 125 17.15 10.14 4.43
CA GLN A 125 18.28 10.23 3.52
C GLN A 125 17.98 9.54 2.18
N ARG A 126 17.41 8.32 2.21
CA ARG A 126 17.03 7.59 0.98
C ARG A 126 15.96 8.31 0.19
N MET A 127 14.98 8.92 0.86
CA MET A 127 13.97 9.76 0.22
C MET A 127 14.60 10.96 -0.49
N ASP A 128 15.56 11.63 0.15
CA ASP A 128 16.27 12.77 -0.46
C ASP A 128 17.08 12.34 -1.69
N GLU A 129 17.76 11.19 -1.62
CA GLU A 129 18.50 10.60 -2.74
C GLU A 129 17.57 10.25 -3.92
N MET A 130 16.34 9.81 -3.65
CA MET A 130 15.32 9.52 -4.67
C MET A 130 14.49 10.75 -5.08
N SER A 131 14.75 11.93 -4.50
CA SER A 131 13.95 13.15 -4.69
C SER A 131 12.46 13.00 -4.32
N ILE A 132 12.17 12.25 -3.26
CA ILE A 132 10.82 12.06 -2.70
C ILE A 132 10.65 12.99 -1.49
N HIS A 133 9.62 13.84 -1.53
CA HIS A 133 9.36 14.80 -0.46
C HIS A 133 8.65 14.15 0.73
N ALA A 134 7.61 13.37 0.47
CA ALA A 134 6.85 12.68 1.51
C ALA A 134 6.38 11.29 1.06
N GLN A 135 6.11 10.40 2.02
CA GLN A 135 5.56 9.07 1.74
C GLN A 135 4.38 8.74 2.67
N ILE A 136 3.39 8.03 2.12
CA ILE A 136 2.31 7.38 2.85
C ILE A 136 2.76 5.96 3.18
N VAL A 137 2.84 5.63 4.48
CA VAL A 137 3.55 4.44 4.97
C VAL A 137 2.59 3.35 5.45
N TYR A 138 2.73 2.15 4.91
CA TYR A 138 1.93 0.97 5.21
C TYR A 138 2.71 -0.03 6.10
N PRO A 139 1.98 -0.89 6.86
CA PRO A 139 2.58 -1.96 7.65
C PRO A 139 3.23 -3.04 6.79
N ASN A 140 4.03 -3.92 7.41
CA ASN A 140 4.58 -5.12 6.80
C ASN A 140 4.24 -6.36 7.63
N VAL A 141 4.83 -6.43 8.83
CA VAL A 141 4.74 -7.56 9.74
C VAL A 141 3.31 -7.70 10.28
N ALA A 142 2.68 -6.59 10.66
CA ALA A 142 1.32 -6.58 11.23
C ALA A 142 0.21 -6.91 10.22
N GLY A 143 0.52 -6.90 8.92
CA GLY A 143 -0.38 -7.22 7.81
C GLY A 143 -1.12 -6.00 7.26
N PHE A 144 -1.42 -6.02 5.97
CA PHE A 144 -1.87 -4.84 5.21
C PHE A 144 -3.31 -4.40 5.52
N GLY A 145 -4.13 -5.23 6.15
CA GLY A 145 -5.51 -4.90 6.56
C GLY A 145 -5.85 -5.33 7.99
N ALA A 146 -4.85 -5.43 8.88
CA ALA A 146 -4.98 -6.03 10.23
C ALA A 146 -5.51 -7.49 10.27
N ASN A 147 -5.59 -8.15 9.10
CA ASN A 147 -6.02 -9.53 8.90
C ASN A 147 -5.23 -10.55 9.72
N LYS A 148 -3.93 -10.32 9.98
CA LYS A 148 -3.14 -11.15 10.89
C LYS A 148 -3.54 -10.95 12.35
N LEU A 149 -3.82 -9.71 12.76
CA LEU A 149 -4.24 -9.39 14.12
C LEU A 149 -5.62 -10.01 14.42
N ALA A 150 -6.52 -10.04 13.45
CA ALA A 150 -7.82 -10.69 13.56
C ALA A 150 -7.76 -12.19 13.87
N LYS A 151 -6.61 -12.84 13.61
CA LYS A 151 -6.38 -14.26 13.94
C LYS A 151 -5.86 -14.49 15.35
N ILE A 152 -5.50 -13.44 16.08
CA ILE A 152 -5.02 -13.56 17.45
C ILE A 152 -6.21 -13.97 18.35
N PRO A 153 -6.12 -15.11 19.07
CA PRO A 153 -7.25 -15.61 19.86
C PRO A 153 -7.68 -14.69 21.02
N ASP A 154 -6.76 -13.88 21.55
CA ASP A 154 -7.04 -12.90 22.59
C ASP A 154 -7.33 -11.53 21.93
N PRO A 155 -8.60 -11.12 21.79
CA PRO A 155 -8.96 -9.87 21.12
C PRO A 155 -8.43 -8.64 21.85
N SER A 156 -8.21 -8.72 23.18
CA SER A 156 -7.63 -7.61 23.94
C SER A 156 -6.15 -7.41 23.62
N LEU A 157 -5.41 -8.51 23.40
CA LEU A 157 -4.04 -8.47 22.94
C LEU A 157 -3.95 -7.99 21.50
N ALA A 158 -4.82 -8.48 20.61
CA ALA A 158 -4.89 -8.05 19.22
C ALA A 158 -5.09 -6.53 19.10
N ARG A 159 -6.02 -6.00 19.90
CA ARG A 159 -6.29 -4.57 20.03
C ARG A 159 -5.08 -3.80 20.55
N LEU A 160 -4.44 -4.26 21.64
CA LEU A 160 -3.23 -3.63 22.19
C LEU A 160 -2.12 -3.51 21.13
N ILE A 161 -1.93 -4.55 20.31
CA ILE A 161 -0.92 -4.58 19.24
C ILE A 161 -1.24 -3.55 18.16
N ALA A 162 -2.50 -3.42 17.74
CA ALA A 162 -2.95 -2.41 16.79
C ALA A 162 -2.76 -0.99 17.33
N GLU A 163 -3.24 -0.70 18.54
CA GLU A 163 -3.13 0.62 19.17
C GLU A 163 -1.67 1.05 19.37
N THR A 164 -0.80 0.09 19.72
CA THR A 164 0.64 0.31 19.87
C THR A 164 1.31 0.61 18.53
N TYR A 165 0.95 -0.11 17.47
CA TYR A 165 1.42 0.16 16.11
C TYR A 165 1.00 1.58 15.66
N ASN A 166 -0.27 1.95 15.85
CA ASN A 166 -0.78 3.27 15.47
C ASN A 166 -0.11 4.41 16.23
N THR A 167 0.27 4.17 17.49
CA THR A 167 1.06 5.13 18.28
C THR A 167 2.46 5.30 17.67
N ALA A 168 3.12 4.20 17.28
CA ALA A 168 4.41 4.28 16.58
C ALA A 168 4.32 5.01 15.24
N MET A 169 3.22 4.85 14.49
CA MET A 169 2.99 5.60 13.24
C MET A 169 2.87 7.11 13.48
N SER A 170 2.19 7.51 14.56
CA SER A 170 2.12 8.92 14.96
C SER A 170 3.48 9.49 15.36
N GLU A 171 4.29 8.72 16.09
CA GLU A 171 5.64 9.14 16.49
C GLU A 171 6.56 9.26 15.27
N MET A 172 6.45 8.34 14.30
CA MET A 172 7.18 8.43 13.03
C MET A 172 6.81 9.69 12.23
N GLN A 173 5.53 10.10 12.24
CA GLN A 173 5.11 11.37 11.63
C GLN A 173 5.83 12.57 12.25
N GLU A 174 5.94 12.59 13.58
CA GLU A 174 6.62 13.66 14.31
C GLU A 174 8.14 13.62 14.07
N GLU A 175 8.76 12.46 14.24
CA GLU A 175 10.21 12.27 14.07
C GLU A 175 10.68 12.59 12.66
N SER A 176 9.87 12.26 11.65
CA SER A 176 10.18 12.56 10.24
C SER A 176 10.01 14.03 9.85
N GLY A 177 9.50 14.87 10.76
CA GLY A 177 9.16 16.26 10.46
C GLY A 177 8.01 16.39 9.45
N LEU A 178 7.00 15.51 9.55
CA LEU A 178 5.85 15.43 8.63
C LEU A 178 6.25 15.09 7.18
N ARG A 179 7.17 14.14 7.03
CA ARG A 179 7.54 13.55 5.73
C ARG A 179 7.12 12.10 5.58
N LEU A 180 6.90 11.37 6.67
CA LEU A 180 6.38 10.01 6.66
C LEU A 180 5.01 10.01 7.34
N PHE A 181 3.97 9.55 6.65
CA PHE A 181 2.59 9.53 7.16
C PHE A 181 2.10 8.10 7.24
N GLY A 182 2.14 7.51 8.44
CA GLY A 182 1.73 6.12 8.64
C GLY A 182 0.22 5.92 8.58
N MET A 183 -0.21 4.85 7.92
CA MET A 183 -1.60 4.40 7.91
C MET A 183 -1.90 3.61 9.18
N ALA A 184 -3.05 3.85 9.78
CA ALA A 184 -3.46 3.14 10.98
C ALA A 184 -4.11 1.78 10.70
N LEU A 185 -3.84 0.81 11.57
CA LEU A 185 -4.50 -0.49 11.62
C LEU A 185 -5.73 -0.41 12.52
N LEU A 186 -6.88 -0.89 12.04
CA LEU A 186 -8.10 -0.94 12.86
C LEU A 186 -8.35 -2.34 13.44
N PRO A 187 -8.78 -2.45 14.70
CA PRO A 187 -9.25 -3.71 15.29
C PRO A 187 -10.65 -4.07 14.76
N PHE A 188 -10.79 -4.26 13.45
CA PHE A 188 -12.09 -4.36 12.75
C PHE A 188 -12.98 -5.53 13.19
N TRP A 189 -12.45 -6.51 13.94
CA TRP A 189 -13.22 -7.59 14.55
C TRP A 189 -14.10 -7.13 15.73
N ASP A 190 -13.88 -5.93 16.24
CA ASP A 190 -14.67 -5.27 17.28
C ASP A 190 -15.01 -3.86 16.79
N LEU A 191 -16.27 -3.66 16.37
CA LEU A 191 -16.73 -2.41 15.76
C LEU A 191 -16.58 -1.21 16.69
N ASP A 192 -16.92 -1.36 17.97
CA ASP A 192 -16.83 -0.27 18.94
C ASP A 192 -15.36 0.11 19.18
N ALA A 193 -14.47 -0.89 19.25
CA ALA A 193 -13.03 -0.65 19.33
C ALA A 193 -12.48 0.02 18.06
N ALA A 194 -12.95 -0.37 16.88
CA ALA A 194 -12.53 0.22 15.62
C ALA A 194 -12.93 1.70 15.52
N ILE A 195 -14.15 2.06 15.92
CA ILE A 195 -14.64 3.44 15.95
C ILE A 195 -13.80 4.29 16.91
N ALA A 196 -13.61 3.82 18.15
CA ALA A 196 -12.80 4.52 19.14
C ALA A 196 -11.36 4.73 18.65
N GLU A 197 -10.82 3.76 17.90
CA GLU A 197 -9.48 3.86 17.35
C GLU A 197 -9.38 4.82 16.16
N VAL A 198 -10.41 4.91 15.31
CA VAL A 198 -10.52 5.94 14.27
C VAL A 198 -10.45 7.34 14.89
N GLU A 199 -11.26 7.59 15.93
CA GLU A 199 -11.25 8.88 16.64
C GLU A 199 -9.89 9.19 17.27
N ARG A 200 -9.25 8.18 17.89
CA ARG A 200 -7.91 8.34 18.48
C ARG A 200 -6.85 8.63 17.42
N CYS A 201 -6.85 7.90 16.31
CA CYS A 201 -5.92 8.10 15.20
C CYS A 201 -6.09 9.49 14.57
N ALA A 202 -7.33 9.96 14.40
CA ALA A 202 -7.61 11.31 13.93
C ALA A 202 -7.03 12.37 14.90
N ALA A 203 -7.17 12.19 16.21
CA ALA A 203 -6.60 13.07 17.22
C ALA A 203 -5.05 13.05 17.24
N LEU A 204 -4.43 11.94 16.84
CA LEU A 204 -2.99 11.80 16.64
C LEU A 204 -2.49 12.41 15.31
N GLY A 205 -3.41 12.89 14.46
CA GLY A 205 -3.06 13.48 13.18
C GLY A 205 -2.69 12.46 12.10
N ILE A 206 -3.03 11.18 12.29
CA ILE A 206 -2.97 10.16 11.23
C ILE A 206 -3.87 10.61 10.05
N ARG A 207 -3.50 10.24 8.82
CA ARG A 207 -4.20 10.68 7.60
C ARG A 207 -5.08 9.63 6.92
N GLY A 208 -4.96 8.37 7.35
CA GLY A 208 -5.77 7.30 6.81
C GLY A 208 -5.61 6.00 7.59
N ILE A 209 -6.45 5.04 7.23
CA ILE A 209 -6.48 3.70 7.80
C ILE A 209 -6.29 2.67 6.70
N THR A 210 -5.76 1.51 7.04
CA THR A 210 -5.90 0.32 6.19
C THR A 210 -7.10 -0.50 6.65
N MET A 211 -7.88 -1.02 5.71
CA MET A 211 -9.08 -1.78 6.01
C MET A 211 -9.02 -3.16 5.34
N CYS A 212 -9.48 -4.18 6.06
CA CYS A 212 -9.70 -5.48 5.45
C CYS A 212 -10.79 -5.36 4.38
N SER A 213 -10.48 -5.68 3.12
CA SER A 213 -11.44 -5.54 2.02
C SER A 213 -12.51 -6.63 1.99
N GLU A 214 -12.29 -7.76 2.69
CA GLU A 214 -13.22 -8.90 2.76
C GLU A 214 -13.35 -9.47 4.19
N PRO A 215 -13.85 -8.70 5.17
CA PRO A 215 -13.98 -9.18 6.55
C PRO A 215 -14.90 -10.40 6.68
N HIS A 216 -15.81 -10.60 5.72
CA HIS A 216 -16.71 -11.76 5.65
C HIS A 216 -16.01 -13.09 5.37
N ALA A 217 -14.85 -13.09 4.71
CA ALA A 217 -14.02 -14.28 4.61
C ALA A 217 -13.43 -14.71 5.98
N GLY A 218 -13.39 -13.77 6.94
CA GLY A 218 -13.05 -14.01 8.35
C GLY A 218 -14.26 -14.24 9.27
N GLY A 219 -15.49 -14.32 8.74
CA GLY A 219 -16.71 -14.58 9.51
C GLY A 219 -17.46 -13.36 10.03
N LEU A 220 -17.05 -12.14 9.65
CA LEU A 220 -17.76 -10.89 9.95
C LEU A 220 -18.78 -10.52 8.85
N PRO A 221 -19.62 -9.49 9.02
CA PRO A 221 -20.48 -9.00 7.95
C PRO A 221 -19.66 -8.44 6.77
N SER A 222 -20.21 -8.47 5.55
CA SER A 222 -19.60 -7.81 4.39
C SER A 222 -19.65 -6.28 4.55
N LEU A 223 -18.76 -5.54 3.89
CA LEU A 223 -18.58 -4.10 4.12
C LEU A 223 -19.79 -3.21 3.80
N LEU A 224 -20.74 -3.72 3.01
CA LEU A 224 -21.99 -3.04 2.70
C LEU A 224 -23.12 -3.32 3.71
N ASP A 225 -22.90 -4.27 4.63
CA ASP A 225 -23.85 -4.57 5.69
C ASP A 225 -24.02 -3.35 6.62
N PRO A 226 -25.25 -3.00 7.04
CA PRO A 226 -25.51 -1.91 7.97
C PRO A 226 -24.72 -1.96 9.28
N HIS A 227 -24.21 -3.13 9.67
CA HIS A 227 -23.25 -3.30 10.76
C HIS A 227 -22.10 -2.27 10.70
N TRP A 228 -21.57 -1.97 9.51
CA TRP A 228 -20.42 -1.07 9.36
C TRP A 228 -20.79 0.41 9.27
N ASN A 229 -22.08 0.76 9.27
CA ASN A 229 -22.51 2.15 9.10
C ASN A 229 -21.87 3.13 10.09
N PRO A 230 -21.81 2.83 11.41
CA PRO A 230 -21.19 3.75 12.36
C PRO A 230 -19.70 3.98 12.09
N LEU A 231 -18.99 2.98 11.57
CA LEU A 231 -17.59 3.13 11.16
C LEU A 231 -17.47 4.06 9.95
N TRP A 232 -18.33 3.91 8.94
CA TRP A 232 -18.32 4.79 7.75
C TRP A 232 -18.68 6.24 8.10
N GLU A 233 -19.64 6.45 9.01
CA GLU A 233 -19.98 7.77 9.54
C GLU A 233 -18.75 8.40 10.23
N THR A 234 -18.11 7.67 11.15
CA THR A 234 -16.93 8.15 11.88
C THR A 234 -15.75 8.46 10.95
N LEU A 235 -15.49 7.61 9.95
CA LEU A 235 -14.43 7.85 8.96
C LEU A 235 -14.72 9.08 8.09
N THR A 236 -15.99 9.30 7.76
CA THR A 236 -16.43 10.50 7.03
C THR A 236 -16.24 11.76 7.87
N ASP A 237 -16.66 11.74 9.14
CA ASP A 237 -16.56 12.88 10.05
C ASP A 237 -15.11 13.26 10.39
N THR A 238 -14.24 12.25 10.56
CA THR A 238 -12.82 12.48 10.85
C THR A 238 -12.00 12.83 9.61
N GLY A 239 -12.51 12.53 8.42
CA GLY A 239 -11.80 12.72 7.16
C GLY A 239 -10.62 11.78 6.96
N LEU A 240 -10.52 10.69 7.73
CA LEU A 240 -9.49 9.67 7.51
C LEU A 240 -9.78 8.90 6.22
N VAL A 241 -8.77 8.79 5.36
CA VAL A 241 -8.86 8.09 4.08
C VAL A 241 -8.85 6.58 4.29
N VAL A 242 -9.73 5.85 3.60
CA VAL A 242 -9.81 4.39 3.65
C VAL A 242 -8.92 3.78 2.57
N ASN A 243 -7.96 2.94 2.97
CA ASN A 243 -7.02 2.33 2.03
C ASN A 243 -7.22 0.82 1.95
N PHE A 244 -7.40 0.34 0.72
CA PHE A 244 -7.37 -1.08 0.38
C PHE A 244 -6.08 -1.41 -0.32
N HIS A 245 -5.12 -1.76 0.51
CA HIS A 245 -3.89 -2.37 0.08
C HIS A 245 -4.15 -3.76 -0.50
N VAL A 246 -3.44 -4.10 -1.57
CA VAL A 246 -3.42 -5.47 -2.07
C VAL A 246 -3.02 -6.43 -0.94
N GLY A 247 -3.68 -7.58 -0.86
CA GLY A 247 -3.46 -8.53 0.25
C GLY A 247 -4.11 -8.17 1.59
N ALA A 248 -4.83 -7.04 1.72
CA ALA A 248 -5.55 -6.68 2.96
C ALA A 248 -6.66 -7.67 3.36
N SER A 249 -7.16 -8.48 2.43
CA SER A 249 -8.12 -9.58 2.64
C SER A 249 -7.48 -10.97 2.67
N GLU A 250 -6.18 -11.09 2.41
CA GLU A 250 -5.53 -12.38 2.28
C GLU A 250 -5.07 -12.90 3.63
N PHE A 251 -5.63 -14.03 4.08
CA PHE A 251 -5.31 -14.60 5.38
C PHE A 251 -4.02 -15.45 5.36
N GLY A 252 -3.25 -15.44 4.27
CA GLY A 252 -1.99 -16.15 4.14
C GLY A 252 -1.32 -15.94 2.77
N MET A 253 -0.14 -16.56 2.58
CA MET A 253 0.64 -16.42 1.35
C MET A 253 0.13 -17.30 0.20
N GLU A 254 -0.89 -18.14 0.43
CA GLU A 254 -1.40 -19.09 -0.55
C GLU A 254 -1.89 -18.40 -1.83
N ALA A 255 -2.42 -17.18 -1.71
CA ALA A 255 -2.88 -16.39 -2.85
C ALA A 255 -1.75 -16.09 -3.86
N TYR A 256 -0.55 -15.79 -3.37
CA TYR A 256 0.62 -15.51 -4.22
C TYR A 256 1.10 -16.72 -5.03
N PHE A 257 0.72 -17.94 -4.63
CA PHE A 257 1.13 -19.17 -5.33
C PHE A 257 -0.03 -19.92 -5.96
N LYS A 258 -1.22 -19.32 -6.01
CA LYS A 258 -2.39 -19.91 -6.62
C LYS A 258 -2.33 -19.74 -8.15
N SER A 259 -2.68 -20.80 -8.87
CA SER A 259 -2.82 -20.79 -10.33
C SER A 259 -4.10 -21.51 -10.72
N ALA A 260 -4.64 -21.19 -11.89
CA ALA A 260 -5.85 -21.81 -12.42
C ALA A 260 -5.66 -23.29 -12.77
N TRP A 261 -4.41 -23.72 -13.01
CA TRP A 261 -4.08 -25.09 -13.40
C TRP A 261 -2.98 -25.68 -12.53
N ASP A 262 -3.13 -26.98 -12.26
CA ASP A 262 -2.11 -27.78 -11.59
C ASP A 262 -0.87 -28.00 -12.49
N GLY A 263 0.24 -28.40 -11.86
CA GLY A 263 1.46 -28.82 -12.57
C GLY A 263 2.41 -27.71 -12.99
N GLN A 264 2.09 -26.44 -12.75
CA GLN A 264 3.04 -25.34 -12.92
C GLN A 264 4.11 -25.34 -11.81
N SER A 265 5.34 -24.95 -12.17
CA SER A 265 6.39 -24.70 -11.17
C SER A 265 6.00 -23.54 -10.26
N GLN A 266 6.50 -23.54 -9.03
CA GLN A 266 6.27 -22.45 -8.06
C GLN A 266 6.57 -21.06 -8.65
N TRP A 267 7.66 -20.94 -9.42
CA TRP A 267 8.03 -19.70 -10.09
C TRP A 267 6.99 -19.18 -11.09
N ARG A 268 6.38 -20.07 -11.89
CA ARG A 268 5.31 -19.65 -12.82
C ARG A 268 4.06 -19.24 -12.04
N ARG A 269 3.75 -19.97 -10.95
CA ARG A 269 2.61 -19.66 -10.09
C ARG A 269 2.77 -18.31 -9.39
N SER A 270 3.99 -17.92 -9.00
CA SER A 270 4.22 -16.61 -8.36
C SER A 270 3.96 -15.44 -9.31
N LEU A 271 4.30 -15.57 -10.60
CA LEU A 271 3.94 -14.55 -11.59
C LEU A 271 2.43 -14.40 -11.73
N VAL A 272 1.71 -15.53 -11.79
CA VAL A 272 0.25 -15.54 -11.87
C VAL A 272 -0.36 -14.94 -10.60
N GLY A 273 0.06 -15.40 -9.42
CA GLY A 273 -0.46 -14.95 -8.14
C GLY A 273 -0.23 -13.45 -7.90
N ALA A 274 0.98 -12.95 -8.17
CA ALA A 274 1.29 -11.52 -8.06
C ALA A 274 0.42 -10.67 -9.01
N THR A 275 0.17 -11.14 -10.24
CA THR A 275 -0.72 -10.39 -11.15
C THR A 275 -2.19 -10.46 -10.71
N MET A 276 -2.64 -11.62 -10.23
CA MET A 276 -4.06 -11.84 -9.90
C MET A 276 -4.45 -11.20 -8.57
N ILE A 277 -3.52 -11.06 -7.62
CA ILE A 277 -3.79 -10.38 -6.36
C ILE A 277 -4.03 -8.89 -6.58
N GLU A 278 -3.30 -8.24 -7.50
CA GLU A 278 -3.57 -6.85 -7.90
C GLU A 278 -4.98 -6.70 -8.51
N LEU A 279 -5.34 -7.59 -9.43
CA LEU A 279 -6.68 -7.62 -10.05
C LEU A 279 -7.81 -7.97 -9.07
N HIS A 280 -7.50 -8.50 -7.89
CA HIS A 280 -8.49 -8.72 -6.84
C HIS A 280 -9.17 -7.41 -6.42
N ASN A 281 -8.48 -6.27 -6.46
CA ASN A 281 -9.10 -4.99 -6.12
C ASN A 281 -10.20 -4.57 -7.12
N ALA A 282 -10.20 -5.13 -8.33
CA ALA A 282 -11.25 -4.86 -9.32
C ALA A 282 -12.65 -5.28 -8.84
N LYS A 283 -12.77 -6.40 -8.11
CA LYS A 283 -14.07 -6.81 -7.53
C LYS A 283 -14.50 -5.89 -6.39
N ILE A 284 -13.56 -5.39 -5.60
CA ILE A 284 -13.84 -4.49 -4.48
C ILE A 284 -14.34 -3.15 -5.02
N LEU A 285 -13.63 -2.59 -6.00
CA LEU A 285 -14.05 -1.38 -6.72
C LEU A 285 -15.43 -1.58 -7.35
N ALA A 286 -15.68 -2.69 -8.05
CA ALA A 286 -16.98 -2.95 -8.65
C ALA A 286 -18.14 -2.98 -7.63
N ASN A 287 -17.93 -3.60 -6.47
CA ASN A 287 -18.91 -3.62 -5.39
C ASN A 287 -19.18 -2.21 -4.84
N LEU A 288 -18.15 -1.41 -4.61
CA LEU A 288 -18.31 -0.05 -4.08
C LEU A 288 -19.02 0.88 -5.06
N LEU A 289 -18.64 0.85 -6.34
CA LEU A 289 -19.21 1.72 -7.37
C LEU A 289 -20.67 1.38 -7.71
N THR A 290 -21.13 0.19 -7.35
CA THR A 290 -22.52 -0.23 -7.55
C THR A 290 -23.35 -0.19 -6.27
N ALA A 291 -22.73 0.13 -5.13
CA ALA A 291 -23.41 0.28 -3.84
C ALA A 291 -23.94 1.71 -3.62
N ASP A 292 -24.80 1.84 -2.61
CA ASP A 292 -25.31 3.13 -2.10
C ASP A 292 -24.37 3.78 -1.07
N LEU A 293 -23.21 3.18 -0.80
CA LEU A 293 -22.28 3.62 0.25
C LEU A 293 -21.84 5.07 0.03
N PHE A 294 -21.46 5.43 -1.19
CA PHE A 294 -21.06 6.80 -1.54
C PHE A 294 -22.23 7.79 -1.61
N ASP A 295 -23.46 7.28 -1.75
CA ASP A 295 -24.66 8.12 -1.70
C ASP A 295 -25.01 8.48 -0.24
N ARG A 296 -24.73 7.56 0.70
CA ARG A 296 -24.89 7.77 2.14
C ARG A 296 -23.76 8.57 2.77
N TYR A 297 -22.53 8.40 2.28
CA TYR A 297 -21.33 9.03 2.82
C TYR A 297 -20.56 9.77 1.69
N PRO A 298 -21.04 10.94 1.25
CA PRO A 298 -20.49 11.61 0.06
C PRO A 298 -19.07 12.17 0.26
N ASP A 299 -18.62 12.32 1.50
CA ASP A 299 -17.29 12.87 1.81
C ASP A 299 -16.24 11.79 2.08
N ILE A 300 -16.62 10.51 2.12
CA ILE A 300 -15.67 9.41 2.30
C ILE A 300 -14.76 9.28 1.07
N ARG A 301 -13.49 8.94 1.30
CA ARG A 301 -12.46 8.77 0.25
C ARG A 301 -11.75 7.43 0.39
N TRP A 302 -11.56 6.75 -0.73
CA TRP A 302 -11.04 5.40 -0.78
C TRP A 302 -9.86 5.30 -1.76
N VAL A 303 -8.89 4.46 -1.45
CA VAL A 303 -7.73 4.23 -2.33
C VAL A 303 -7.55 2.74 -2.58
N SER A 304 -7.42 2.39 -3.86
CA SER A 304 -6.91 1.08 -4.28
C SER A 304 -5.39 1.17 -4.40
N VAL A 305 -4.70 0.54 -3.47
CA VAL A 305 -3.24 0.69 -3.26
C VAL A 305 -2.53 -0.57 -3.78
N GLU A 306 -1.37 -0.40 -4.40
CA GLU A 306 -0.54 -1.48 -4.97
C GLU A 306 -1.30 -2.40 -5.95
N SER A 307 -2.26 -1.86 -6.72
CA SER A 307 -3.09 -2.67 -7.64
C SER A 307 -2.94 -2.29 -9.11
N GLY A 308 -2.13 -1.27 -9.40
CA GLY A 308 -2.04 -0.64 -10.72
C GLY A 308 -3.36 0.00 -11.16
N ILE A 309 -3.32 0.61 -12.35
CA ILE A 309 -4.44 1.40 -12.89
C ILE A 309 -4.95 0.92 -14.26
N GLY A 310 -4.23 0.04 -14.95
CA GLY A 310 -4.54 -0.38 -16.32
C GLY A 310 -5.86 -1.14 -16.49
N TRP A 311 -6.35 -1.80 -15.44
CA TRP A 311 -7.63 -2.52 -15.45
C TRP A 311 -8.84 -1.61 -15.18
N ILE A 312 -8.62 -0.42 -14.60
CA ILE A 312 -9.70 0.47 -14.16
C ILE A 312 -10.61 0.91 -15.31
N PRO A 313 -10.10 1.37 -16.48
CA PRO A 313 -10.96 1.77 -17.59
C PRO A 313 -11.90 0.67 -18.05
N TYR A 314 -11.42 -0.58 -18.06
CA TYR A 314 -12.25 -1.73 -18.42
C TYR A 314 -13.39 -1.92 -17.42
N VAL A 315 -13.10 -1.88 -16.11
CA VAL A 315 -14.12 -2.07 -15.08
C VAL A 315 -15.17 -0.96 -15.12
N LEU A 316 -14.73 0.30 -15.25
CA LEU A 316 -15.66 1.44 -15.37
C LEU A 316 -16.57 1.27 -16.60
N GLU A 317 -16.00 1.03 -17.78
CA GLU A 317 -16.77 0.85 -19.02
C GLU A 317 -17.73 -0.35 -18.92
N ARG A 318 -17.27 -1.46 -18.34
CA ARG A 318 -18.07 -2.68 -18.18
C ARG A 318 -19.26 -2.45 -17.25
N LEU A 319 -19.07 -1.74 -16.13
CA LEU A 319 -20.13 -1.44 -15.17
C LEU A 319 -21.17 -0.48 -15.76
N GLU A 320 -20.72 0.56 -16.45
CA GLU A 320 -21.60 1.49 -17.18
C GLU A 320 -22.46 0.73 -18.20
N TYR A 321 -21.82 -0.11 -19.02
CA TYR A 321 -22.54 -0.91 -20.00
C TYR A 321 -23.56 -1.87 -19.34
N GLN A 322 -23.21 -2.53 -18.24
CA GLN A 322 -24.17 -3.40 -17.53
C GLN A 322 -25.31 -2.65 -16.85
N MET A 323 -25.04 -1.46 -16.31
CA MET A 323 -26.10 -0.61 -15.77
C MET A 323 -27.14 -0.29 -16.84
N LEU A 324 -26.69 0.12 -18.03
CA LEU A 324 -27.56 0.44 -19.17
C LEU A 324 -28.33 -0.79 -19.67
N GLU A 325 -27.65 -1.93 -19.85
CA GLU A 325 -28.29 -3.17 -20.30
C GLU A 325 -29.34 -3.70 -19.30
N ALA A 326 -29.10 -3.50 -18.00
CA ALA A 326 -30.04 -3.92 -16.97
C ALA A 326 -31.19 -2.93 -16.75
N GLY A 327 -31.11 -1.71 -17.30
CA GLY A 327 -32.09 -0.63 -17.06
C GLY A 327 -32.09 -0.15 -15.61
N ASN A 328 -30.93 -0.15 -14.95
CA ASN A 328 -30.77 0.12 -13.52
C ASN A 328 -30.26 1.54 -13.20
N GLU A 329 -30.27 2.46 -14.16
CA GLU A 329 -29.75 3.82 -14.01
C GLU A 329 -30.39 4.55 -12.82
N GLU A 330 -31.72 4.45 -12.67
CA GLU A 330 -32.46 5.09 -11.57
C GLU A 330 -32.11 4.51 -10.19
N HIS A 331 -31.63 3.27 -10.13
CA HIS A 331 -31.27 2.60 -8.87
C HIS A 331 -29.86 2.95 -8.37
N LEU A 332 -28.97 3.40 -9.27
CA LEU A 332 -27.58 3.71 -8.91
C LEU A 332 -27.34 5.19 -8.57
N GLY A 333 -28.26 6.08 -8.95
CA GLY A 333 -28.13 7.52 -8.74
C GLY A 333 -27.02 8.11 -9.62
N LYS A 334 -25.79 8.11 -9.13
CA LYS A 334 -24.60 8.47 -9.92
C LYS A 334 -24.07 7.25 -10.69
N SER A 335 -23.54 7.49 -11.88
CA SER A 335 -22.91 6.43 -12.67
C SER A 335 -21.66 5.87 -11.97
N PRO A 336 -21.28 4.59 -12.20
CA PRO A 336 -20.06 4.02 -11.65
C PRO A 336 -18.81 4.88 -11.92
N THR A 337 -18.68 5.43 -13.13
CA THR A 337 -17.57 6.33 -13.47
C THR A 337 -17.59 7.59 -12.61
N GLN A 338 -18.75 8.22 -12.45
CA GLN A 338 -18.87 9.42 -11.60
C GLN A 338 -18.55 9.11 -10.14
N LYS A 339 -19.05 7.97 -9.61
CA LYS A 339 -18.71 7.51 -8.25
C LYS A 339 -17.20 7.28 -8.08
N PHE A 340 -16.53 6.73 -9.08
CA PHE A 340 -15.07 6.61 -9.05
C PHE A 340 -14.39 7.97 -8.98
N ARG A 341 -14.79 8.91 -9.86
CA ARG A 341 -14.22 10.27 -9.91
C ARG A 341 -14.40 11.04 -8.61
N ASP A 342 -15.52 10.86 -7.94
CA ASP A 342 -15.86 11.61 -6.73
C ASP A 342 -15.21 11.04 -5.45
N HIS A 343 -14.99 9.72 -5.38
CA HIS A 343 -14.70 9.05 -4.11
C HIS A 343 -13.42 8.20 -4.10
N MET A 344 -12.92 7.78 -5.27
CA MET A 344 -11.86 6.78 -5.35
C MET A 344 -10.58 7.30 -5.99
N TYR A 345 -9.47 6.77 -5.50
CA TYR A 345 -8.13 6.97 -6.03
C TYR A 345 -7.47 5.62 -6.27
N SER A 346 -6.46 5.57 -7.12
CA SER A 346 -5.67 4.36 -7.33
C SER A 346 -4.22 4.68 -7.65
N CYS A 347 -3.33 3.80 -7.21
CA CYS A 347 -1.90 4.00 -7.34
C CYS A 347 -1.29 3.26 -8.54
N PHE A 348 -0.15 3.75 -9.03
CA PHE A 348 0.68 3.07 -10.03
C PHE A 348 2.17 3.26 -9.73
N TRP A 349 2.98 2.26 -10.07
CA TRP A 349 4.45 2.31 -9.93
C TRP A 349 5.18 1.78 -11.16
N PHE A 350 4.79 0.62 -11.69
CA PHE A 350 5.54 -0.06 -12.75
C PHE A 350 5.01 0.20 -14.16
N GLU A 351 3.72 0.56 -14.28
CA GLU A 351 3.03 0.58 -15.56
C GLU A 351 3.59 1.66 -16.49
N GLU A 352 3.71 1.35 -17.78
CA GLU A 352 4.01 2.35 -18.82
C GLU A 352 2.75 2.73 -19.61
N THR A 353 1.93 1.73 -19.98
CA THR A 353 0.83 1.94 -20.92
C THR A 353 -0.31 2.74 -20.31
N ALA A 354 -0.78 2.34 -19.13
CA ALA A 354 -1.92 3.00 -18.49
C ALA A 354 -1.64 4.46 -18.11
N PRO A 355 -0.54 4.81 -17.40
CA PRO A 355 -0.25 6.21 -17.09
C PRO A 355 0.07 7.07 -18.32
N SER A 356 0.60 6.49 -19.42
CA SER A 356 0.87 7.27 -20.63
C SER A 356 -0.31 7.42 -21.59
N ARG A 357 -1.33 6.54 -21.52
CA ARG A 357 -2.39 6.47 -22.54
C ARG A 357 -3.82 6.54 -22.02
N LEU A 358 -4.06 6.27 -20.74
CA LEU A 358 -5.42 6.03 -20.22
C LEU A 358 -5.84 6.96 -19.08
N LEU A 359 -5.01 7.93 -18.68
CA LEU A 359 -5.31 8.82 -17.55
C LEU A 359 -6.55 9.69 -17.76
N ASP A 360 -6.88 10.08 -18.99
CA ASP A 360 -8.12 10.80 -19.29
C ASP A 360 -9.36 9.94 -19.00
N ARG A 361 -9.25 8.62 -19.24
CA ARG A 361 -10.30 7.63 -18.96
C ARG A 361 -10.41 7.29 -17.49
N ILE A 362 -9.30 7.19 -16.78
CA ILE A 362 -9.26 6.90 -15.34
C ILE A 362 -9.63 8.13 -14.51
N GLY A 363 -8.89 9.23 -14.74
CA GLY A 363 -9.04 10.53 -14.13
C GLY A 363 -7.73 11.10 -13.63
N PHE A 364 -7.34 12.25 -14.17
CA PHE A 364 -6.10 12.95 -13.80
C PHE A 364 -6.03 13.29 -12.31
N ASP A 365 -7.18 13.50 -11.67
CA ASP A 365 -7.30 13.84 -10.25
C ASP A 365 -7.49 12.61 -9.34
N ASN A 366 -7.51 11.39 -9.90
CA ASN A 366 -7.82 10.14 -9.19
C ASN A 366 -6.64 9.13 -9.21
N VAL A 367 -5.50 9.52 -9.77
CA VAL A 367 -4.32 8.64 -9.86
C VAL A 367 -3.20 9.19 -8.98
N LEU A 368 -2.56 8.29 -8.24
CA LEU A 368 -1.47 8.59 -7.32
C LEU A 368 -0.19 7.86 -7.76
N PHE A 369 0.94 8.54 -7.72
CA PHE A 369 2.25 7.89 -7.89
C PHE A 369 2.62 7.10 -6.64
N GLU A 370 3.22 5.92 -6.81
CA GLU A 370 3.77 5.13 -5.71
C GLU A 370 5.12 4.48 -6.03
N THR A 371 5.82 4.00 -4.99
CA THR A 371 7.09 3.28 -5.15
C THR A 371 7.05 1.83 -4.70
N ASP A 372 6.20 1.49 -3.72
CA ASP A 372 6.23 0.21 -3.01
C ASP A 372 7.62 -0.10 -2.39
N TYR A 373 8.40 0.92 -2.04
CA TYR A 373 9.67 0.69 -1.36
C TYR A 373 9.41 0.05 0.03
N PRO A 374 10.17 -0.95 0.50
CA PRO A 374 11.35 -1.59 -0.11
C PRO A 374 11.05 -2.98 -0.73
N HIS A 375 9.81 -3.26 -1.14
CA HIS A 375 9.36 -4.58 -1.54
C HIS A 375 9.94 -5.04 -2.89
N PRO A 376 9.82 -6.33 -3.23
CA PRO A 376 10.42 -6.87 -4.44
C PRO A 376 9.89 -6.30 -5.76
N THR A 377 8.68 -5.72 -5.81
CA THR A 377 8.12 -5.16 -7.05
C THR A 377 8.51 -3.69 -7.29
N CYS A 378 8.98 -2.97 -6.27
CA CYS A 378 9.40 -1.56 -6.35
C CYS A 378 10.39 -1.23 -7.49
N LEU A 379 10.43 0.01 -7.97
CA LEU A 379 11.38 0.42 -9.02
C LEU A 379 12.69 1.03 -8.48
N TYR A 380 13.08 0.71 -7.25
CA TYR A 380 14.23 1.34 -6.61
C TYR A 380 15.52 1.26 -7.46
N PRO A 381 16.28 2.36 -7.63
CA PRO A 381 16.03 3.72 -7.10
C PRO A 381 15.31 4.66 -8.11
N SER A 382 14.87 4.17 -9.26
CA SER A 382 14.45 4.98 -10.42
C SER A 382 12.95 5.24 -10.53
N ALA A 383 12.17 5.06 -9.44
CA ALA A 383 10.72 5.20 -9.49
C ALA A 383 10.25 6.60 -9.93
N VAL A 384 10.89 7.67 -9.43
CA VAL A 384 10.54 9.06 -9.80
C VAL A 384 10.85 9.36 -11.27
N GLU A 385 12.02 8.92 -11.75
CA GLU A 385 12.42 9.00 -13.17
C GLU A 385 11.39 8.31 -14.07
N HIS A 386 10.97 7.10 -13.69
CA HIS A 386 9.94 6.34 -14.41
C HIS A 386 8.61 7.08 -14.43
N GLY A 387 8.12 7.53 -13.27
CA GLY A 387 6.86 8.27 -13.14
C GLY A 387 6.81 9.51 -14.02
N ILE A 388 7.86 10.35 -13.99
CA ILE A 388 7.94 11.55 -14.84
C ILE A 388 7.90 11.16 -16.33
N LYS A 389 8.67 10.14 -16.72
CA LYS A 389 8.76 9.70 -18.12
C LYS A 389 7.43 9.19 -18.65
N VAL A 390 6.71 8.35 -17.90
CA VAL A 390 5.42 7.80 -18.38
C VAL A 390 4.31 8.84 -18.42
N LEU A 391 4.45 9.94 -17.68
CA LEU A 391 3.51 11.05 -17.66
C LEU A 391 3.86 12.18 -18.65
N GLU A 392 5.05 12.16 -19.25
CA GLU A 392 5.57 13.24 -20.10
C GLU A 392 4.60 13.68 -21.20
N SER A 393 3.92 12.73 -21.85
CA SER A 393 3.00 13.02 -22.95
C SER A 393 1.74 13.78 -22.54
N TRP A 394 1.41 13.82 -21.24
CA TRP A 394 0.28 14.59 -20.71
C TRP A 394 0.67 16.03 -20.33
N GLY A 395 1.96 16.34 -20.30
CA GLY A 395 2.48 17.65 -19.93
C GLY A 395 2.61 17.87 -18.42
N PRO A 396 3.30 18.96 -18.02
CA PRO A 396 3.75 19.17 -16.64
C PRO A 396 2.62 19.33 -15.62
N ASP A 397 1.47 19.88 -16.02
CA ASP A 397 0.34 20.08 -15.10
C ASP A 397 -0.25 18.73 -14.64
N VAL A 398 -0.40 17.77 -15.56
CA VAL A 398 -0.88 16.43 -15.21
C VAL A 398 0.19 15.67 -14.42
N THR A 399 1.47 15.80 -14.80
CA THR A 399 2.57 15.22 -14.02
C THR A 399 2.56 15.72 -12.57
N ARG A 400 2.35 17.02 -12.34
CA ARG A 400 2.24 17.59 -10.98
C ARG A 400 1.07 17.04 -10.19
N LYS A 401 -0.11 16.91 -10.83
CA LYS A 401 -1.27 16.30 -10.17
C LYS A 401 -0.97 14.90 -9.67
N VAL A 402 -0.52 14.04 -10.57
CA VAL A 402 -0.34 12.61 -10.31
C VAL A 402 0.84 12.33 -9.37
N MET A 403 1.97 13.02 -9.54
CA MET A 403 3.18 12.80 -8.74
C MET A 403 3.17 13.54 -7.38
N SER A 404 2.20 14.44 -7.14
CA SER A 404 2.25 15.37 -5.99
C SER A 404 0.86 15.79 -5.52
N GLU A 405 0.15 16.62 -6.28
CA GLU A 405 -0.99 17.40 -5.76
C GLU A 405 -2.19 16.54 -5.35
N ASN A 406 -2.42 15.42 -6.03
CA ASN A 406 -3.51 14.50 -5.69
C ASN A 406 -3.33 13.92 -4.29
N SER A 407 -2.13 13.41 -3.97
CA SER A 407 -1.81 12.87 -2.64
C SER A 407 -1.86 13.96 -1.57
N ILE A 408 -1.32 15.15 -1.86
CA ILE A 408 -1.36 16.30 -0.92
C ILE A 408 -2.80 16.64 -0.55
N LYS A 409 -3.67 16.75 -1.55
CA LYS A 409 -5.08 17.08 -1.35
C LYS A 409 -5.84 15.97 -0.64
N LEU A 410 -5.67 14.72 -1.08
CA LEU A 410 -6.38 13.56 -0.56
C LEU A 410 -6.10 13.35 0.94
N TYR A 411 -4.84 13.36 1.32
CA TYR A 411 -4.41 13.09 2.70
C TYR A 411 -4.26 14.36 3.56
N ASN A 412 -4.66 15.53 3.03
CA ASN A 412 -4.52 16.82 3.70
C ASN A 412 -3.11 17.05 4.29
N LEU A 413 -2.10 16.89 3.42
CA LEU A 413 -0.70 17.07 3.80
C LEU A 413 -0.39 18.56 3.99
N PRO A 414 0.48 18.92 4.95
CA PRO A 414 0.58 20.30 5.46
C PRO A 414 1.39 21.27 4.59
N PHE A 415 1.61 20.97 3.29
CA PHE A 415 2.68 21.61 2.52
C PHE A 415 2.40 21.86 1.04
#